data_AF-A0A0L0FNW3-F1
#
_entry.id   AF-A0A0L0FNW3-F1
#
_cell.length_a   1.000
_cell.length_b   1.000
_cell.length_c   1.000
_cell.angle_alpha   90.00
_cell.angle_beta   90.00
_cell.angle_gamma   90.00
#
_symmetry.space_group_name_H-M   'P 1'
#
loop_
_entity.id
_entity.type
_entity.pdbx_description
1 polymer ?
#
loop_
_entity_poly.entity_id
_entity_poly.type
_entity_poly.pdbx_seq_one_letter_code
_entity_poly.pdbx_strand_id
1 'polypeptide(L)'
;MGAAGETCDQVCLGLGQVCNVDTTVSKLREAWSTAGSADGIKSVMEANGGVCINGANNQDYYSLPGIGNGNCEISDNYGTADVSVMFNCLGSFATVERLCYCSDL
;
A
#
# COMPACT_ATOMS: atom_id res chain seq x y z
N MET A 1 4.42 -8.50 1.69
CA MET A 1 2.96 -8.62 1.42
C MET A 1 2.32 -9.42 2.53
N GLY A 2 1.04 -9.15 2.83
CA GLY A 2 0.23 -10.00 3.70
C GLY A 2 -0.71 -10.89 2.91
N ALA A 3 -0.87 -12.13 3.35
CA ALA A 3 -1.87 -13.03 2.81
C ALA A 3 -3.29 -12.50 3.11
N ALA A 4 -4.29 -13.09 2.44
CA ALA A 4 -5.69 -12.80 2.75
C ALA A 4 -5.96 -13.01 4.25
N GLY A 5 -6.58 -12.02 4.89
CA GLY A 5 -6.84 -11.97 6.33
C GLY A 5 -5.71 -11.37 7.18
N GLU A 6 -4.49 -11.25 6.67
CA GLU A 6 -3.39 -10.63 7.39
C GLU A 6 -3.41 -9.11 7.30
N THR A 7 -3.10 -8.46 8.42
CA THR A 7 -2.92 -7.00 8.51
C THR A 7 -1.47 -6.64 8.20
N CYS A 8 -1.21 -5.40 7.80
CA CYS A 8 0.16 -4.96 7.57
C CYS A 8 0.98 -4.85 8.86
N ASP A 9 0.32 -4.62 9.99
CA ASP A 9 0.97 -4.67 11.30
C ASP A 9 1.51 -6.08 11.61
N GLN A 10 0.70 -7.12 11.37
CA GLN A 10 1.14 -8.52 11.53
C GLN A 10 2.29 -8.87 10.59
N VAL A 11 2.21 -8.44 9.33
CA VAL A 11 3.27 -8.69 8.33
C VAL A 11 4.58 -8.04 8.76
N CYS A 12 4.56 -6.75 9.11
CA CYS A 12 5.77 -6.03 9.47
C CYS A 12 6.37 -6.57 10.78
N LEU A 13 5.54 -6.90 11.77
CA LEU A 13 6.00 -7.52 13.00
C LEU A 13 6.70 -8.86 12.74
N GLY A 14 6.18 -9.69 11.83
CA GLY A 14 6.80 -10.95 11.41
C GLY A 14 8.16 -10.78 10.73
N LEU A 15 8.43 -9.61 10.15
CA LEU A 15 9.71 -9.22 9.56
C LEU A 15 10.65 -8.51 10.53
N GLY A 16 10.24 -8.31 11.80
CA GLY A 16 11.00 -7.52 12.78
C GLY A 16 10.99 -6.01 12.50
N GLN A 17 10.02 -5.54 11.72
CA GLN A 17 9.84 -4.14 11.32
C GLN A 17 8.51 -3.60 11.86
N VAL A 18 8.21 -2.33 11.60
CA VAL A 18 6.97 -1.68 12.04
C VAL A 18 6.17 -1.16 10.85
N CYS A 19 4.85 -1.32 10.93
CA CYS A 19 3.93 -0.64 10.02
C CYS A 19 3.66 0.78 10.56
N ASN A 20 4.31 1.79 9.97
CA ASN A 20 4.10 3.19 10.34
C ASN A 20 3.27 3.89 9.25
N VAL A 21 2.04 4.29 9.60
CA VAL A 21 1.10 4.93 8.66
C VAL A 21 1.65 6.26 8.15
N ASP A 22 2.17 7.12 9.04
CA ASP A 22 2.62 8.47 8.68
C ASP A 22 3.84 8.42 7.75
N THR A 23 4.82 7.55 8.06
CA THR A 23 5.99 7.32 7.21
C THR A 23 5.58 6.77 5.85
N THR A 24 4.68 5.78 5.85
CA THR A 24 4.17 5.18 4.61
C THR A 24 3.48 6.24 3.76
N VAL A 25 2.49 6.94 4.30
CA VAL A 25 1.74 7.97 3.57
C VAL A 25 2.66 9.08 3.06
N SER A 26 3.64 9.51 3.85
CA SER A 26 4.64 10.50 3.41
C SER A 26 5.42 10.01 2.20
N LYS A 27 5.87 8.76 2.19
CA LYS A 27 6.57 8.14 1.06
C LYS A 27 5.69 8.01 -0.19
N LEU A 28 4.43 7.63 -0.01
CA LEU A 28 3.48 7.54 -1.12
C LEU A 28 3.19 8.93 -1.70
N ARG A 29 3.02 9.96 -0.87
CA ARG A 29 2.86 11.36 -1.35
C ARG A 29 4.07 11.87 -2.11
N GLU A 30 5.28 11.58 -1.61
CA GLU A 30 6.53 11.94 -2.28
C GLU A 30 6.61 11.30 -3.67
N ALA A 31 6.31 10.00 -3.76
CA ALA A 31 6.29 9.27 -5.02
C ALA A 31 5.21 9.79 -5.97
N TRP A 32 4.01 10.09 -5.48
CA TRP A 32 2.94 10.70 -6.26
C TRP A 32 3.35 12.07 -6.81
N SER A 33 3.91 12.94 -5.97
CA SER A 33 4.34 14.28 -6.37
C SER A 33 5.44 14.24 -7.43
N THR A 34 6.27 13.19 -7.43
CA THR A 34 7.38 13.02 -8.39
C THR A 34 6.89 12.42 -9.70
N ALA A 35 6.06 11.38 -9.65
CA ALA A 35 5.60 10.66 -10.83
C ALA A 35 4.37 11.29 -11.50
N GLY A 36 3.54 12.00 -10.73
CA GLY A 36 2.25 12.54 -11.19
C GLY A 36 1.18 11.48 -11.47
N SER A 37 1.40 10.22 -11.05
CA SER A 37 0.48 9.11 -11.32
C SER A 37 0.61 7.97 -10.30
N ALA A 38 -0.33 7.02 -10.35
CA ALA A 38 -0.35 5.80 -9.53
C ALA A 38 0.86 4.87 -9.78
N ASP A 39 1.57 5.02 -10.91
CA ASP A 39 2.76 4.22 -11.21
C ASP A 39 3.93 4.53 -10.25
N GLY A 40 4.01 5.77 -9.75
CA GLY A 40 4.96 6.12 -8.70
C GLY A 40 4.68 5.38 -7.39
N ILE A 41 3.39 5.29 -7.01
CA ILE A 41 2.95 4.55 -5.81
C ILE A 41 3.22 3.06 -5.96
N LYS A 42 2.86 2.49 -7.12
CA LYS A 42 3.17 1.11 -7.47
C LYS A 42 4.64 0.80 -7.25
N SER A 43 5.53 1.63 -7.78
CA SER A 43 6.99 1.42 -7.67
C SER A 43 7.47 1.36 -6.22
N VAL A 44 6.92 2.19 -5.32
CA VAL A 44 7.25 2.15 -3.89
C VAL A 44 6.74 0.87 -3.22
N MET A 45 5.52 0.44 -3.55
CA MET A 45 4.94 -0.79 -3.02
C MET A 45 5.70 -2.03 -3.50
N GLU A 46 6.11 -2.05 -4.77
CA GLU A 46 6.89 -3.15 -5.33
C GLU A 46 8.28 -3.25 -4.72
N ALA A 47 8.92 -2.11 -4.48
CA ALA A 47 10.18 -2.05 -3.75
C ALA A 47 10.06 -2.59 -2.31
N ASN A 48 8.87 -2.56 -1.71
CA ASN A 48 8.61 -3.12 -0.39
C ASN A 48 8.01 -4.55 -0.43
N GLY A 49 8.24 -5.27 -1.53
CA GLY A 49 7.94 -6.68 -1.67
C GLY A 49 6.57 -7.01 -2.26
N GLY A 50 5.83 -6.02 -2.77
CA GLY A 50 4.67 -6.24 -3.64
C GLY A 50 5.07 -6.62 -5.07
N VAL A 51 4.26 -7.39 -5.82
CA VAL A 51 4.45 -7.51 -7.28
C VAL A 51 3.12 -7.34 -7.99
N CYS A 52 3.00 -6.27 -8.76
CA CYS A 52 1.79 -5.91 -9.49
C CYS A 52 1.85 -6.42 -10.93
N ILE A 53 1.61 -7.71 -11.14
CA ILE A 53 1.80 -8.42 -12.44
C ILE A 53 1.06 -7.73 -13.59
N ASN A 54 -0.18 -7.30 -13.35
CA ASN A 54 -1.05 -6.70 -14.36
C ASN A 54 -1.04 -5.16 -14.36
N GLY A 55 -0.20 -4.54 -13.52
CA GLY A 55 -0.12 -3.08 -13.39
C GLY A 55 -0.90 -2.53 -12.18
N ALA A 56 -1.02 -1.20 -12.14
CA ALA A 56 -1.85 -0.51 -11.17
C ALA A 56 -3.23 -0.25 -11.80
N ASN A 57 -4.29 -0.69 -11.12
CA ASN A 57 -5.64 -0.28 -11.45
C ASN A 57 -6.10 0.73 -10.42
N ASN A 58 -6.61 1.84 -10.93
CA ASN A 58 -7.21 2.87 -10.12
C ASN A 58 -8.53 2.35 -9.53
N GLN A 59 -8.55 2.19 -8.20
CA GLN A 59 -9.72 1.73 -7.47
C GLN A 59 -9.98 2.71 -6.32
N ASP A 60 -11.25 3.04 -6.12
CA ASP A 60 -11.73 3.91 -5.04
C ASP A 60 -11.67 3.24 -3.64
N TYR A 61 -10.87 2.18 -3.44
CA TYR A 61 -10.74 1.56 -2.12
C TYR A 61 -9.87 2.44 -1.20
N TYR A 62 -10.58 3.25 -0.42
CA TYR A 62 -10.14 4.34 0.47
C TYR A 62 -9.19 3.98 1.64
N SER A 63 -8.26 3.00 1.58
CA SER A 63 -7.16 2.87 2.60
C SER A 63 -6.35 1.57 2.52
N LEU A 64 -6.74 0.63 1.67
CA LEU A 64 -6.16 -0.71 1.67
C LEU A 64 -5.53 -1.01 0.31
N PRO A 65 -4.26 -0.65 0.08
CA PRO A 65 -3.56 -1.15 -1.09
C PRO A 65 -3.42 -2.67 -0.99
N GLY A 66 -3.74 -3.36 -2.09
CA GLY A 66 -3.75 -4.81 -2.18
C GLY A 66 -3.55 -5.32 -3.59
N ILE A 67 -3.41 -6.64 -3.74
CA ILE A 67 -3.33 -7.30 -5.05
C ILE A 67 -4.60 -8.14 -5.27
N GLY A 68 -5.47 -7.65 -6.14
CA GLY A 68 -6.69 -8.33 -6.58
C GLY A 68 -6.59 -8.75 -8.04
N ASN A 69 -6.76 -10.04 -8.34
CA ASN A 69 -6.68 -10.58 -9.71
C ASN A 69 -5.40 -10.16 -10.47
N GLY A 70 -4.28 -10.04 -9.76
CA GLY A 70 -2.97 -9.65 -10.29
C GLY A 70 -2.76 -8.15 -10.52
N ASN A 71 -3.76 -7.30 -10.26
CA ASN A 71 -3.62 -5.84 -10.30
C ASN A 71 -3.34 -5.30 -8.91
N CYS A 72 -2.51 -4.26 -8.83
CA CYS A 72 -2.41 -3.47 -7.62
C CYS A 72 -3.58 -2.48 -7.56
N GLU A 73 -4.39 -2.64 -6.53
CA GLU A 73 -5.54 -1.79 -6.23
C GLU A 73 -5.03 -0.61 -5.42
N ILE A 74 -4.75 0.49 -6.12
CA ILE A 74 -4.16 1.71 -5.55
C ILE A 74 -5.08 2.87 -5.90
N SER A 75 -5.46 3.68 -4.90
CA SER A 75 -6.25 4.88 -5.14
C SER A 75 -5.47 5.94 -5.94
N ASP A 76 -6.14 6.76 -6.74
CA ASP A 76 -5.54 7.89 -7.49
C ASP A 76 -5.59 9.22 -6.75
N ASN A 77 -6.07 9.24 -5.51
CA ASN A 77 -6.29 10.49 -4.79
C ASN A 77 -5.14 10.87 -3.84
N TYR A 78 -3.98 10.20 -3.90
CA TYR A 78 -2.88 10.40 -2.95
C TYR A 78 -2.32 11.84 -2.92
N GLY A 79 -2.52 12.62 -3.98
CA GLY A 79 -2.16 14.04 -4.01
C GLY A 79 -3.08 14.96 -3.18
N THR A 80 -4.33 14.54 -2.92
CA THR A 80 -5.37 15.42 -2.35
C THR A 80 -6.18 14.79 -1.21
N ALA A 81 -6.07 13.48 -0.99
CA ALA A 81 -6.84 12.76 0.02
C ALA A 81 -6.32 12.96 1.44
N ASP A 82 -7.15 12.62 2.43
CA ASP A 82 -6.77 12.59 3.85
C ASP A 82 -5.86 11.38 4.14
N VAL A 83 -4.86 11.52 5.01
CA VAL A 83 -3.91 10.45 5.39
C VAL A 83 -4.64 9.17 5.84
N SER A 84 -5.74 9.32 6.57
CA SER A 84 -6.54 8.21 7.09
C SER A 84 -7.22 7.35 6.01
N VAL A 85 -7.39 7.90 4.80
CA VAL A 85 -7.95 7.18 3.64
C VAL A 85 -6.89 6.68 2.65
N MET A 86 -5.61 6.98 2.91
CA MET A 86 -4.52 6.60 2.00
C MET A 86 -3.90 5.26 2.37
N PHE A 87 -3.75 4.99 3.67
CA PHE A 87 -3.16 3.76 4.14
C PHE A 87 -3.60 3.44 5.56
N ASN A 88 -3.80 2.16 5.86
CA ASN A 88 -4.10 1.67 7.19
C ASN A 88 -3.24 0.44 7.48
N CYS A 89 -2.67 0.33 8.69
CA CYS A 89 -1.89 -0.84 9.10
C CYS A 89 -2.75 -2.01 9.61
N LEU A 90 -3.88 -1.72 10.25
CA LEU A 90 -4.73 -2.66 10.99
C LEU A 90 -5.84 -3.29 10.14
N GLY A 91 -6.14 -2.73 8.98
CA GLY A 91 -7.10 -3.34 8.05
C GLY A 91 -6.52 -4.57 7.35
N SER A 92 -7.38 -5.53 7.05
CA SER A 92 -7.07 -6.67 6.18
C SER A 92 -8.16 -6.86 5.14
N PHE A 93 -7.82 -7.54 4.06
CA PHE A 93 -8.78 -8.00 3.07
C PHE A 93 -9.09 -9.47 3.29
N ALA A 94 -10.37 -9.84 3.23
CA ALA A 94 -10.77 -11.23 3.42
C ALA A 94 -10.32 -12.17 2.29
N THR A 95 -10.11 -11.63 1.08
CA THR A 95 -9.91 -12.45 -0.13
C THR A 95 -8.75 -12.01 -1.01
N VAL A 96 -8.13 -10.86 -0.75
CA VAL A 96 -7.00 -10.35 -1.55
C VAL A 96 -5.78 -10.11 -0.65
N GLU A 97 -4.60 -10.11 -1.26
CA GLU A 97 -3.36 -9.86 -0.55
C GLU A 97 -3.22 -8.37 -0.20
N ARG A 98 -2.53 -8.08 0.90
CA ARG A 98 -2.25 -6.72 1.35
C ARG A 98 -0.86 -6.29 0.91
N LEU A 99 -0.79 -5.14 0.24
CA LEU A 99 0.47 -4.46 -0.05
C LEU A 99 0.86 -3.66 1.19
N CYS A 100 1.84 -4.18 1.91
CA CYS A 100 2.27 -3.62 3.17
C CYS A 100 3.59 -2.90 3.01
N TYR A 101 3.67 -1.71 3.60
CA TYR A 101 4.91 -0.98 3.71
C TYR A 101 5.46 -1.15 5.13
N CYS A 102 6.57 -1.87 5.23
CA CYS A 102 7.29 -2.07 6.48
C CYS A 102 8.53 -1.18 6.49
N SER A 103 8.77 -0.51 7.61
CA SER A 103 9.94 0.34 7.81
C SER A 103 10.62 -0.01 9.13
N ASP A 104 11.92 0.22 9.18
CA ASP A 104 12.65 0.28 10.44
C ASP A 104 12.16 1.51 11.23
N LEU A 105 12.13 1.40 12.57
CA LEU A 105 11.69 2.48 13.48
C LEU A 105 12.57 3.74 13.37
#